data_AF-A0AAN9FZ67-F1
#
_entry.id   AF-A0AAN9FZ67-F1
#
_cell.length_a   1.000
_cell.length_b   1.000
_cell.length_c   1.000
_cell.angle_alpha   90.00
_cell.angle_beta   90.00
_cell.angle_gamma   90.00
#
_symmetry.space_group_name_H-M   'P 1'
#
loop_
_entity.id
_entity.type
_entity.pdbx_description
1 polymer ?
#
loop_
_entity_poly.entity_id
_entity_poly.type
_entity_poly.pdbx_seq_one_letter_code
_entity_poly.pdbx_strand_id
1 'polypeptide(L)'
;MATREGVSLLFCVALCFLPLEAREAVEGREFMVAFMQHNAHESYSPLEQNLFLYISNPGTNTVNVRVEFYDLDTQPTIDLDIAPEATQTVTLIETLMLQGATKHGKSVHVISDYVIQVQAIYELSQQRKSYGGTGVLPMTSLTKDYVAATHCERRYCVLLVLATEDGAEVKVKLRVGPGDDGGGLPHYNNQTYEDGDEITDSLNRGESMQVLCYRCDLTGSWINSSKVVAVFSGGDFTRVSHLGP
;
A
#
# COMPACT_ATOMS: atom_id res chain seq x y z
N MET A 1 -11.94 -9.76 -64.65
CA MET A 1 -12.90 -10.04 -63.56
C MET A 1 -12.08 -10.28 -62.31
N ALA A 2 -12.33 -9.46 -61.30
CA ALA A 2 -11.48 -9.09 -60.16
C ALA A 2 -10.58 -10.17 -59.51
N THR A 3 -9.28 -9.85 -59.42
CA THR A 3 -8.34 -10.40 -58.44
C THR A 3 -8.39 -9.55 -57.18
N ARG A 4 -8.63 -10.21 -56.03
CA ARG A 4 -8.66 -9.63 -54.67
C ARG A 4 -7.31 -8.99 -54.32
N GLU A 5 -7.29 -7.69 -54.08
CA GLU A 5 -6.22 -7.02 -53.36
C GLU A 5 -6.40 -7.23 -51.85
N GLY A 6 -5.36 -7.74 -51.19
CA GLY A 6 -5.30 -7.90 -49.75
C GLY A 6 -5.02 -6.56 -49.08
N VAL A 7 -5.94 -6.12 -48.22
CA VAL A 7 -5.71 -4.99 -47.32
C VAL A 7 -4.78 -5.46 -46.21
N SER A 8 -3.52 -5.07 -46.29
CA SER A 8 -2.56 -5.21 -45.20
C SER A 8 -2.90 -4.16 -44.13
N LEU A 9 -3.57 -4.57 -43.06
CA LEU A 9 -3.81 -3.73 -41.90
C LEU A 9 -2.47 -3.52 -41.17
N LEU A 10 -1.84 -2.37 -41.43
CA LEU A 10 -0.72 -1.88 -40.66
C LEU A 10 -1.26 -1.46 -39.29
N PHE A 11 -1.11 -2.32 -38.28
CA PHE A 11 -1.35 -1.96 -36.88
C PHE A 11 -0.23 -1.00 -36.45
N CYS A 12 -0.46 0.31 -36.64
CA CYS A 12 0.31 1.33 -35.95
C CYS A 12 0.01 1.20 -34.45
N VAL A 13 0.90 0.51 -33.73
CA VAL A 13 1.03 0.70 -32.29
C VAL A 13 1.49 2.14 -32.11
N ALA A 14 0.52 3.03 -31.91
CA ALA A 14 0.78 4.34 -31.36
C ALA A 14 1.36 4.11 -29.97
N LEU A 15 2.70 4.09 -29.89
CA LEU A 15 3.44 4.46 -28.70
C LEU A 15 3.01 5.88 -28.36
N CYS A 16 1.87 6.00 -27.67
CA CYS A 16 1.50 7.20 -26.96
C CYS A 16 2.64 7.44 -25.97
N PHE A 17 3.45 8.44 -26.29
CA PHE A 17 4.19 9.21 -25.33
C PHE A 17 3.27 9.53 -24.14
N LEU A 18 3.40 8.78 -23.05
CA LEU A 18 2.99 9.23 -21.72
C LEU A 18 4.25 9.71 -20.97
N PRO A 19 4.69 10.97 -21.11
CA PRO A 19 5.62 11.52 -20.14
C PRO A 19 5.12 12.88 -19.64
N LEU A 20 4.30 12.89 -18.58
CA LEU A 20 4.34 13.95 -17.54
C LEU A 20 3.44 13.62 -16.34
N GLU A 21 2.26 13.04 -16.57
CA GLU A 21 1.24 12.89 -15.52
C GLU A 21 1.59 11.82 -14.47
N ALA A 22 2.32 10.76 -14.85
CA ALA A 22 2.72 9.72 -13.90
C ALA A 22 3.81 10.19 -12.91
N ARG A 23 4.61 11.19 -13.28
CA ARG A 23 5.69 11.72 -12.42
C ARG A 23 5.14 12.63 -11.33
N GLU A 24 4.13 13.44 -11.64
CA GLU A 24 3.42 14.26 -10.65
C GLU A 24 2.64 13.41 -9.63
N ALA A 25 2.27 12.18 -9.96
CA ALA A 25 1.49 11.34 -9.07
C ALA A 25 2.28 10.73 -7.89
N VAL A 26 3.61 10.60 -7.98
CA VAL A 26 4.45 9.89 -6.98
C VAL A 26 5.50 10.77 -6.30
N GLU A 27 5.62 12.03 -6.73
CA GLU A 27 6.52 13.05 -6.18
C GLU A 27 5.72 14.04 -5.31
N GLY A 28 6.21 14.38 -4.13
CA GLY A 28 5.54 15.33 -3.24
C GLY A 28 6.34 15.67 -1.99
N ARG A 29 5.71 16.34 -1.03
CA ARG A 29 6.38 16.86 0.17
C ARG A 29 5.85 16.28 1.48
N GLU A 30 4.70 15.64 1.44
CA GLU A 30 4.04 15.05 2.61
C GLU A 30 3.50 13.69 2.19
N PHE A 31 3.76 12.66 3.00
CA PHE A 31 3.39 11.28 2.73
C PHE A 31 2.96 10.62 4.04
N MET A 32 1.98 9.72 3.96
CA MET A 32 1.63 8.84 5.07
C MET A 32 1.58 7.39 4.61
N VAL A 33 2.13 6.49 5.42
CA VAL A 33 2.17 5.06 5.11
C VAL A 33 1.92 4.22 6.35
N ALA A 34 1.22 3.12 6.17
CA ALA A 34 1.03 2.07 7.17
C ALA A 34 1.38 0.72 6.54
N PHE A 35 1.83 -0.23 7.36
CA PHE A 35 2.44 -1.46 6.90
C PHE A 35 1.47 -2.63 7.06
N MET A 36 0.86 -3.06 5.95
CA MET A 36 -0.07 -4.19 5.92
C MET A 36 0.55 -5.47 6.46
N GLN A 37 -0.23 -6.30 7.14
CA GLN A 37 0.24 -7.59 7.64
C GLN A 37 0.94 -8.41 6.53
N HIS A 38 2.18 -8.80 6.80
CA HIS A 38 2.99 -9.61 5.89
C HIS A 38 3.46 -10.90 6.57
N ASN A 39 2.80 -12.02 6.27
CA ASN A 39 3.06 -13.30 6.94
C ASN A 39 3.18 -14.44 5.89
N ALA A 40 4.39 -14.83 5.52
CA ALA A 40 4.61 -15.98 4.60
C ALA A 40 4.22 -17.39 5.17
N HIS A 41 3.79 -17.51 6.44
CA HIS A 41 3.58 -18.74 7.23
C HIS A 41 2.83 -18.44 8.55
N GLU A 42 2.13 -19.43 9.12
CA GLU A 42 1.14 -19.27 10.20
C GLU A 42 1.78 -19.09 11.58
N SER A 43 3.09 -19.33 11.65
CA SER A 43 3.86 -19.41 12.89
C SER A 43 4.82 -18.23 13.05
N TYR A 44 4.60 -17.13 12.32
CA TYR A 44 5.53 -16.00 12.36
C TYR A 44 5.32 -15.10 13.56
N SER A 45 6.46 -14.67 14.10
CA SER A 45 6.53 -13.53 15.00
C SER A 45 6.65 -12.25 14.17
N PRO A 46 5.94 -11.17 14.53
CA PRO A 46 6.20 -9.84 13.98
C PRO A 46 7.65 -9.37 14.17
N LEU A 47 8.39 -9.98 15.11
CA LEU A 47 9.77 -9.61 15.47
C LEU A 47 10.86 -10.12 14.49
N GLU A 48 10.45 -10.64 13.33
CA GLU A 48 11.37 -11.14 12.30
C GLU A 48 11.30 -10.28 11.02
N GLN A 49 10.80 -9.04 11.14
CA GLN A 49 10.44 -8.18 10.03
C GLN A 49 11.26 -6.88 10.06
N ASN A 50 11.95 -6.60 8.97
CA ASN A 50 12.62 -5.32 8.79
C ASN A 50 11.74 -4.41 7.94
N LEU A 51 11.52 -3.19 8.44
CA LEU A 51 10.75 -2.15 7.77
C LEU A 51 11.68 -1.02 7.36
N PHE A 52 11.57 -0.59 6.11
CA PHE A 52 12.43 0.46 5.55
C PHE A 52 11.60 1.50 4.81
N LEU A 53 12.01 2.76 4.95
CA LEU A 53 11.68 3.80 3.99
C LEU A 53 12.90 4.13 3.14
N TYR A 54 12.72 4.12 1.83
CA TYR A 54 13.67 4.67 0.88
C TYR A 54 13.15 6.03 0.44
N ILE A 55 13.85 7.08 0.85
CA ILE A 55 13.48 8.46 0.60
C ILE A 55 14.47 9.02 -0.40
N SER A 56 14.00 9.36 -1.59
CA SER A 56 14.84 9.81 -2.71
C SER A 56 14.62 11.29 -2.97
N ASN A 57 15.72 12.02 -3.12
CA ASN A 57 15.75 13.41 -3.54
C ASN A 57 16.09 13.50 -5.04
N PRO A 58 15.10 13.67 -5.93
CA PRO A 58 15.37 13.82 -7.36
C PRO A 58 15.85 15.24 -7.74
N GLY A 59 15.96 16.16 -6.76
CA GLY A 59 16.30 17.56 -6.97
C GLY A 59 17.80 17.84 -6.96
N THR A 60 18.15 19.10 -7.19
CA THR A 60 19.53 19.60 -7.28
C THR A 60 20.04 20.22 -5.98
N ASN A 61 19.18 20.36 -4.96
CA ASN A 61 19.53 20.94 -3.66
C ASN A 61 19.34 19.88 -2.58
N THR A 62 20.09 19.99 -1.48
CA THR A 62 19.83 19.19 -0.28
C THR A 62 18.44 19.51 0.25
N VAL A 63 17.70 18.48 0.65
CA VAL A 63 16.34 18.60 1.22
C VAL A 63 16.35 18.13 2.66
N ASN A 64 15.59 18.83 3.51
CA ASN A 64 15.36 18.40 4.88
C ASN A 64 14.10 17.53 4.93
N VAL A 65 14.18 16.41 5.64
CA VAL A 65 13.08 15.46 5.79
C VAL A 65 12.91 15.12 7.26
N ARG A 66 11.65 15.16 7.71
CA ARG A 66 11.21 14.67 9.01
C ARG A 66 10.36 13.42 8.83
N VAL A 67 10.66 12.39 9.61
CA VAL A 67 9.88 11.16 9.70
C VAL A 67 9.30 11.07 11.10
N GLU A 68 7.98 11.10 11.21
CA GLU A 68 7.22 11.04 12.46
C GLU A 68 6.53 9.68 12.57
N PHE A 69 6.57 9.10 13.76
CA PHE A 69 6.06 7.76 14.03
C PHE A 69 4.76 7.86 14.84
N TYR A 70 3.70 7.30 14.30
CA TYR A 70 2.45 7.07 15.01
C TYR A 70 2.44 5.62 15.47
N ASP A 71 3.25 5.26 16.45
CA ASP A 71 3.24 3.97 17.15
C ASP A 71 3.96 4.24 18.47
N LEU A 72 3.45 3.71 19.59
CA LEU A 72 3.88 3.99 20.98
C LEU A 72 3.29 5.27 21.61
N ASP A 73 3.24 5.30 22.96
CA ASP A 73 2.85 6.47 23.77
C ASP A 73 3.76 7.70 23.54
N THR A 74 4.90 7.47 22.88
CA THR A 74 5.83 8.48 22.39
C THR A 74 5.81 8.47 20.87
N GLN A 75 5.73 9.64 20.24
CA GLN A 75 5.85 9.81 18.79
C GLN A 75 7.29 10.20 18.45
N PRO A 76 8.24 9.25 18.30
CA PRO A 76 9.60 9.61 17.95
C PRO A 76 9.63 10.29 16.58
N THR A 77 10.66 11.11 16.37
CA THR A 77 10.91 11.78 15.10
C THR A 77 12.36 11.54 14.67
N ILE A 78 12.57 11.40 13.37
CA ILE A 78 13.89 11.37 12.74
C ILE A 78 13.96 12.54 11.77
N ASP A 79 14.89 13.45 11.99
CA ASP A 79 15.23 14.51 11.03
C ASP A 79 16.50 14.10 10.26
N LEU A 80 16.50 14.28 8.94
CA LEU A 80 17.61 13.91 8.08
C LEU A 80 17.73 14.85 6.88
N ASP A 81 18.96 15.03 6.40
CA ASP A 81 19.27 15.80 5.20
C ASP A 81 19.62 14.85 4.07
N ILE A 82 18.92 14.97 2.94
CA ILE A 82 19.15 14.14 1.75
C ILE A 82 19.85 14.99 0.70
N ALA A 83 21.08 14.61 0.36
CA ALA A 83 21.86 15.25 -0.69
C ALA A 83 21.11 15.19 -2.05
N PRO A 84 21.43 16.10 -2.99
CA PRO A 84 20.92 16.04 -4.36
C PRO A 84 21.15 14.66 -4.99
N GLU A 85 20.17 14.17 -5.75
CA GLU A 85 20.24 12.89 -6.48
C GLU A 85 20.59 11.68 -5.60
N ALA A 86 20.34 11.77 -4.30
CA ALA A 86 20.62 10.71 -3.33
C ALA A 86 19.34 10.08 -2.79
N THR A 87 19.49 8.83 -2.32
CA THR A 87 18.46 8.11 -1.57
C THR A 87 18.98 7.80 -0.18
N GLN A 88 18.20 8.12 0.84
CA GLN A 88 18.45 7.72 2.22
C GLN A 88 17.53 6.57 2.62
N THR A 89 18.06 5.66 3.44
CA THR A 89 17.29 4.56 4.02
C THR A 89 17.02 4.85 5.49
N VAL A 90 15.75 4.81 5.88
CA VAL A 90 15.34 4.90 7.29
C VAL A 90 14.85 3.53 7.73
N THR A 91 15.54 2.92 8.69
CA THR A 91 15.09 1.68 9.33
C THR A 91 14.02 2.01 10.37
N LEU A 92 12.87 1.36 10.26
CA LEU A 92 11.75 1.54 11.16
C LEU A 92 11.66 0.39 12.17
N ILE A 93 10.96 0.64 13.28
CA ILE A 93 10.68 -0.38 14.28
C ILE A 93 9.67 -1.41 13.74
N GLU A 94 9.94 -2.69 13.97
CA GLU A 94 9.12 -3.80 13.46
C GLU A 94 7.67 -3.81 13.97
N THR A 95 7.41 -3.16 15.11
CA THR A 95 6.06 -3.07 15.70
C THR A 95 5.08 -2.27 14.85
N LEU A 96 5.55 -1.47 13.91
CA LEU A 96 4.70 -0.72 12.97
C LEU A 96 3.95 -1.63 11.99
N MET A 97 4.38 -2.88 11.80
CA MET A 97 3.64 -3.84 11.00
C MET A 97 2.31 -4.16 11.67
N LEU A 98 1.21 -4.03 10.91
CA LEU A 98 -0.12 -4.35 11.39
C LEU A 98 -0.31 -5.86 11.51
N GLN A 99 -1.13 -6.28 12.48
CA GLN A 99 -1.43 -7.68 12.75
C GLN A 99 -2.91 -7.86 13.06
N GLY A 100 -3.56 -8.77 12.36
CA GLY A 100 -4.98 -9.04 12.49
C GLY A 100 -5.87 -8.08 11.71
N ALA A 101 -7.16 -8.37 11.70
CA ALA A 101 -8.15 -7.60 10.96
C ALA A 101 -8.89 -6.62 11.88
N THR A 102 -8.24 -5.52 12.25
CA THR A 102 -8.79 -4.55 13.21
C THR A 102 -8.29 -3.14 12.92
N LYS A 103 -8.69 -2.20 13.78
CA LYS A 103 -8.18 -0.84 13.80
C LYS A 103 -6.82 -0.76 14.51
N HIS A 104 -5.92 0.04 13.97
CA HIS A 104 -4.58 0.26 14.50
C HIS A 104 -4.19 1.73 14.48
N GLY A 105 -3.63 2.24 15.57
CA GLY A 105 -2.95 3.55 15.62
C GLY A 105 -1.46 3.40 15.28
N LYS A 106 -1.16 2.89 14.06
CA LYS A 106 0.18 2.53 13.61
C LYS A 106 0.44 3.05 12.19
N SER A 107 1.28 4.07 12.06
CA SER A 107 1.68 4.63 10.76
C SER A 107 2.95 5.48 10.85
N VAL A 108 3.45 5.90 9.69
CA VAL A 108 4.59 6.80 9.55
C VAL A 108 4.20 7.98 8.67
N HIS A 109 4.59 9.18 9.10
CA HIS A 109 4.35 10.43 8.39
C HIS A 109 5.68 11.06 8.00
N VAL A 110 5.86 11.29 6.70
CA VAL A 110 7.09 11.85 6.13
C VAL A 110 6.78 13.24 5.61
N ILE A 111 7.53 14.23 6.10
CA ILE A 111 7.40 15.64 5.74
C ILE A 111 8.73 16.11 5.19
N SER A 112 8.73 16.84 4.08
CA SER A 112 9.92 17.46 3.52
C SER A 112 9.66 18.93 3.17
N ASP A 113 10.72 19.73 3.22
CA ASP A 113 10.71 21.11 2.74
C ASP A 113 10.62 21.20 1.20
N TYR A 114 10.95 20.12 0.49
CA TYR A 114 10.91 20.05 -0.96
C TYR A 114 10.37 18.71 -1.49
N VAL A 115 10.31 18.61 -2.82
CA VAL A 115 9.76 17.43 -3.52
C VAL A 115 10.73 16.25 -3.38
N ILE A 116 10.19 15.13 -2.88
CA ILE A 116 10.86 13.85 -2.70
C ILE A 116 9.99 12.71 -3.26
N GLN A 117 10.55 11.50 -3.28
CA GLN A 117 9.82 10.25 -3.54
C GLN A 117 10.02 9.31 -2.35
N VAL A 118 8.97 8.58 -1.96
CA VAL A 118 9.01 7.65 -0.82
C VAL A 118 8.58 6.25 -1.27
N GLN A 119 9.41 5.26 -0.97
CA GLN A 119 9.05 3.84 -1.11
C GLN A 119 9.14 3.18 0.26
N ALA A 120 8.11 2.44 0.61
CA ALA A 120 8.09 1.63 1.82
C ALA A 120 8.35 0.17 1.44
N ILE A 121 9.34 -0.46 2.07
CA ILE A 121 9.70 -1.86 1.84
C ILE A 121 9.69 -2.59 3.16
N TYR A 122 9.21 -3.83 3.13
CA TYR A 122 9.25 -4.73 4.27
C TYR A 122 9.80 -6.09 3.84
N GLU A 123 10.76 -6.56 4.62
CA GLU A 123 11.51 -7.79 4.37
C GLU A 123 11.34 -8.75 5.56
N LEU A 124 10.96 -9.99 5.28
CA LEU A 124 11.12 -11.08 6.25
C LEU A 124 12.59 -11.48 6.30
N SER A 125 13.10 -11.75 7.50
CA SER A 125 14.50 -12.13 7.76
C SER A 125 15.12 -13.07 6.71
N GLN A 126 16.44 -12.95 6.55
CA GLN A 126 17.24 -13.56 5.45
C GLN A 126 17.00 -15.06 5.20
N GLN A 127 16.51 -15.80 6.19
CA GLN A 127 16.24 -17.23 6.05
C GLN A 127 15.04 -17.55 5.15
N ARG A 128 14.11 -16.61 4.92
CA ARG A 128 12.81 -16.90 4.29
C ARG A 128 12.49 -16.07 3.04
N LYS A 129 13.33 -15.10 2.69
CA LYS A 129 13.35 -14.38 1.39
C LYS A 129 11.94 -13.96 0.91
N SER A 130 11.22 -13.20 1.75
CA SER A 130 9.94 -12.61 1.36
C SER A 130 10.03 -11.10 1.46
N TYR A 131 9.54 -10.42 0.43
CA TYR A 131 9.56 -8.98 0.31
C TYR A 131 8.18 -8.50 -0.05
N GLY A 132 7.79 -7.37 0.51
CA GLY A 132 6.68 -6.57 0.00
C GLY A 132 7.06 -5.11 0.06
N GLY A 133 6.24 -4.29 -0.57
CA GLY A 133 6.48 -2.86 -0.58
C GLY A 133 5.44 -2.12 -1.39
N THR A 134 5.48 -0.81 -1.24
CA THR A 134 4.58 0.11 -1.94
C THR A 134 5.33 1.39 -2.28
N GLY A 135 5.07 1.92 -3.47
CA GLY A 135 5.28 3.35 -3.70
C GLY A 135 4.28 4.12 -2.84
N VAL A 136 4.76 5.05 -2.02
CA VAL A 136 3.88 5.85 -1.17
C VAL A 136 3.44 7.06 -1.98
N LEU A 137 2.13 7.22 -2.15
CA LEU A 137 1.60 8.38 -2.84
C LEU A 137 1.70 9.62 -1.94
N PRO A 138 2.06 10.79 -2.49
CA PRO A 138 2.03 12.04 -1.76
C PRO A 138 0.59 12.39 -1.39
N MET A 139 0.44 13.07 -0.26
CA MET A 139 -0.86 13.45 0.31
C MET A 139 -1.73 14.25 -0.66
N THR A 140 -1.12 15.04 -1.55
CA THR A 140 -1.81 15.83 -2.59
C THR A 140 -2.44 14.98 -3.69
N SER A 141 -2.05 13.72 -3.83
CA SER A 141 -2.55 12.76 -4.82
C SER A 141 -3.58 11.80 -4.23
N LEU A 142 -3.81 11.85 -2.91
CA LEU A 142 -4.81 11.04 -2.23
C LEU A 142 -6.21 11.62 -2.44
N THR A 143 -7.22 10.76 -2.37
CA THR A 143 -8.62 11.11 -2.61
C THR A 143 -9.51 10.48 -1.53
N LYS A 144 -10.83 10.53 -1.74
CA LYS A 144 -11.84 9.97 -0.82
C LYS A 144 -12.48 8.69 -1.34
N ASP A 145 -12.19 8.31 -2.59
CA ASP A 145 -12.90 7.28 -3.33
C ASP A 145 -11.90 6.37 -4.03
N TYR A 146 -11.94 5.08 -3.69
CA TYR A 146 -11.01 4.08 -4.23
C TYR A 146 -11.73 2.80 -4.60
N VAL A 147 -11.19 2.08 -5.59
CA VAL A 147 -11.55 0.69 -5.86
C VAL A 147 -10.31 -0.15 -5.58
N ALA A 148 -10.47 -1.16 -4.72
CA ALA A 148 -9.38 -2.05 -4.36
C ALA A 148 -9.05 -3.03 -5.48
N ALA A 149 -7.76 -3.32 -5.64
CA ALA A 149 -7.27 -4.43 -6.43
C ALA A 149 -6.42 -5.33 -5.52
N THR A 150 -6.80 -6.60 -5.42
CA THR A 150 -6.10 -7.58 -4.59
C THR A 150 -5.76 -8.82 -5.38
N HIS A 151 -4.70 -9.50 -4.97
CA HIS A 151 -4.39 -10.84 -5.45
C HIS A 151 -3.69 -11.58 -4.32
N CYS A 152 -4.20 -12.75 -3.97
CA CYS A 152 -3.65 -13.59 -2.93
C CYS A 152 -3.80 -15.06 -3.34
N GLU A 153 -2.67 -15.72 -3.56
CA GLU A 153 -2.65 -17.13 -4.00
C GLU A 153 -2.94 -18.08 -2.83
N ARG A 154 -2.40 -17.81 -1.63
CA ARG A 154 -2.33 -18.80 -0.54
C ARG A 154 -3.05 -18.45 0.74
N ARG A 155 -3.19 -17.16 1.03
CA ARG A 155 -3.49 -16.67 2.39
C ARG A 155 -4.42 -15.49 2.36
N TYR A 156 -3.97 -14.30 2.74
CA TYR A 156 -4.84 -13.16 2.96
C TYR A 156 -4.72 -12.20 1.79
N CYS A 157 -5.85 -11.88 1.17
CA CYS A 157 -5.99 -10.60 0.50
C CYS A 157 -6.22 -9.55 1.59
N VAL A 158 -5.50 -8.44 1.48
CA VAL A 158 -5.45 -7.39 2.49
C VAL A 158 -5.94 -6.10 1.85
N LEU A 159 -6.82 -5.41 2.57
CA LEU A 159 -7.23 -4.06 2.30
C LEU A 159 -6.96 -3.23 3.55
N LEU A 160 -6.26 -2.12 3.38
CA LEU A 160 -5.88 -1.22 4.45
C LEU A 160 -6.28 0.20 4.08
N VAL A 161 -6.99 0.87 4.98
CA VAL A 161 -7.32 2.29 4.85
C VAL A 161 -6.66 3.03 5.99
N LEU A 162 -5.85 4.05 5.68
CA LEU A 162 -5.15 4.92 6.62
C LEU A 162 -5.75 6.32 6.56
N ALA A 163 -6.17 6.84 7.70
CA ALA A 163 -6.69 8.19 7.80
C ALA A 163 -5.56 9.23 7.89
N THR A 164 -5.68 10.26 7.07
CA THR A 164 -4.72 11.36 7.01
C THR A 164 -5.11 12.55 7.90
N GLU A 165 -6.32 12.53 8.42
CA GLU A 165 -6.94 13.56 9.23
C GLU A 165 -7.81 12.93 10.31
N ASP A 166 -8.04 13.67 11.40
CA ASP A 166 -8.90 13.21 12.49
C ASP A 166 -10.37 13.11 12.07
N GLY A 167 -11.10 12.13 12.60
CA GLY A 167 -12.54 11.98 12.35
C GLY A 167 -12.89 11.68 10.90
N ALA A 168 -12.10 10.86 10.21
CA ALA A 168 -12.46 10.29 8.92
C ALA A 168 -13.47 9.16 9.12
N GLU A 169 -14.66 9.30 8.55
CA GLU A 169 -15.64 8.20 8.47
C GLU A 169 -15.33 7.41 7.20
N VAL A 170 -15.02 6.14 7.34
CA VAL A 170 -14.65 5.24 6.23
C VAL A 170 -15.73 4.19 6.05
N LYS A 171 -16.11 3.95 4.79
CA LYS A 171 -17.03 2.91 4.36
C LYS A 171 -16.35 2.03 3.32
N VAL A 172 -16.35 0.73 3.55
CA VAL A 172 -15.84 -0.27 2.62
C VAL A 172 -17.00 -1.15 2.19
N LYS A 173 -17.49 -0.95 0.97
CA LYS A 173 -18.46 -1.84 0.34
C LYS A 173 -17.71 -3.00 -0.30
N LEU A 174 -17.89 -4.19 0.25
CA LEU A 174 -17.13 -5.37 -0.11
C LEU A 174 -17.60 -5.96 -1.43
N ARG A 175 -16.63 -6.32 -2.26
CA ARG A 175 -16.79 -7.25 -3.37
C ARG A 175 -15.94 -8.46 -3.05
N VAL A 176 -16.57 -9.63 -2.90
CA VAL A 176 -15.90 -10.87 -2.52
C VAL A 176 -15.95 -11.84 -3.69
N GLY A 177 -14.79 -12.05 -4.31
CA GLY A 177 -14.57 -13.07 -5.31
C GLY A 177 -14.04 -14.38 -4.69
N PRO A 178 -14.22 -15.52 -5.37
CA PRO A 178 -13.55 -16.75 -4.96
C PRO A 178 -12.03 -16.56 -5.08
N GLY A 179 -11.27 -16.98 -4.06
CA GLY A 179 -9.82 -17.14 -4.18
C GLY A 179 -9.45 -18.45 -4.87
N ASP A 180 -8.15 -18.62 -5.16
CA ASP A 180 -7.63 -19.73 -5.97
C ASP A 180 -7.90 -21.13 -5.36
N ASP A 181 -8.02 -21.25 -4.03
CA ASP A 181 -8.12 -22.52 -3.28
C ASP A 181 -9.42 -22.66 -2.44
N GLY A 182 -10.49 -21.93 -2.80
CA GLY A 182 -11.79 -21.96 -2.13
C GLY A 182 -12.06 -20.74 -1.23
N GLY A 183 -13.27 -20.19 -1.31
CA GLY A 183 -13.62 -18.88 -0.75
C GLY A 183 -13.77 -18.87 0.77
N GLY A 184 -12.94 -18.09 1.46
CA GLY A 184 -13.22 -17.61 2.81
C GLY A 184 -14.08 -16.35 2.81
N LEU A 185 -14.20 -15.72 3.98
CA LEU A 185 -14.94 -14.48 4.16
C LEU A 185 -13.99 -13.37 4.62
N PRO A 186 -14.24 -12.11 4.23
CA PRO A 186 -13.60 -10.96 4.83
C PRO A 186 -13.85 -10.92 6.34
N HIS A 187 -12.81 -10.54 7.08
CA HIS A 187 -12.86 -10.33 8.52
C HIS A 187 -12.51 -8.88 8.86
N TYR A 188 -13.22 -8.32 9.84
CA TYR A 188 -12.88 -7.06 10.49
C TYR A 188 -13.49 -7.00 11.90
N ASN A 189 -12.70 -6.61 12.90
CA ASN A 189 -13.10 -6.42 14.29
C ASN A 189 -13.89 -7.61 14.88
N ASN A 190 -13.34 -8.83 14.74
CA ASN A 190 -13.95 -10.10 15.14
C ASN A 190 -15.30 -10.44 14.46
N GLN A 191 -15.64 -9.77 13.36
CA GLN A 191 -16.81 -10.08 12.54
C GLN A 191 -16.39 -10.59 11.16
N THR A 192 -17.22 -11.45 10.60
CA THR A 192 -17.16 -11.93 9.21
C THR A 192 -18.19 -11.19 8.38
N TYR A 193 -17.86 -10.93 7.13
CA TYR A 193 -18.72 -10.22 6.19
C TYR A 193 -18.90 -11.04 4.91
N GLU A 194 -19.99 -10.81 4.19
CA GLU A 194 -20.29 -11.44 2.91
C GLU A 194 -20.10 -10.46 1.73
N ASP A 195 -20.27 -10.96 0.51
CA ASP A 195 -20.28 -10.12 -0.69
C ASP A 195 -21.40 -9.07 -0.62
N GLY A 196 -21.06 -7.81 -0.88
CA GLY A 196 -22.00 -6.69 -0.86
C GLY A 196 -22.21 -6.04 0.52
N ASP A 197 -21.69 -6.63 1.60
CA ASP A 197 -21.71 -6.02 2.93
C ASP A 197 -20.90 -4.72 2.97
N GLU A 198 -21.24 -3.85 3.92
CA GLU A 198 -20.53 -2.59 4.16
C GLU A 198 -19.90 -2.60 5.56
N ILE A 199 -18.58 -2.41 5.61
CA ILE A 199 -17.85 -2.14 6.85
C ILE A 199 -17.76 -0.63 7.03
N THR A 200 -18.14 -0.13 8.21
CA THR A 200 -17.99 1.29 8.55
C THR A 200 -17.14 1.44 9.82
N ASP A 201 -16.19 2.38 9.81
CA ASP A 201 -15.43 2.77 11.00
C ASP A 201 -15.08 4.26 10.98
N SER A 202 -14.75 4.81 12.15
CA SER A 202 -14.21 6.16 12.32
C SER A 202 -12.74 6.06 12.70
N LEU A 203 -11.91 6.77 11.95
CA LEU A 203 -10.45 6.79 12.10
C LEU A 203 -9.96 8.22 12.38
N ASN A 204 -9.00 8.33 13.28
CA ASN A 204 -8.23 9.56 13.48
C ASN A 204 -6.94 9.58 12.65
N ARG A 205 -6.26 10.72 12.58
CA ARG A 205 -5.01 10.85 11.83
C ARG A 205 -4.00 9.82 12.34
N GLY A 206 -3.45 9.05 11.40
CA GLY A 206 -2.48 8.00 11.70
C GLY A 206 -3.09 6.68 12.18
N GLU A 207 -4.41 6.63 12.39
CA GLU A 207 -5.15 5.38 12.56
C GLU A 207 -5.48 4.75 11.20
N SER A 208 -5.51 3.42 11.18
CA SER A 208 -5.86 2.63 10.02
C SER A 208 -6.82 1.50 10.37
N MET A 209 -7.61 1.06 9.39
CA MET A 209 -8.40 -0.17 9.47
C MET A 209 -7.87 -1.18 8.47
N GLN A 210 -7.64 -2.42 8.93
CA GLN A 210 -7.19 -3.52 8.09
C GLN A 210 -8.27 -4.60 7.97
N VAL A 211 -8.73 -4.88 6.76
CA VAL A 211 -9.62 -5.98 6.42
C VAL A 211 -8.79 -7.12 5.85
N LEU A 212 -9.02 -8.34 6.34
CA LEU A 212 -8.31 -9.54 5.89
C LEU A 212 -9.30 -10.54 5.29
N CYS A 213 -8.98 -11.09 4.13
CA CYS A 213 -9.80 -12.10 3.45
C CYS A 213 -8.98 -13.37 3.24
N TYR A 214 -9.25 -14.43 4.00
CA TYR A 214 -8.50 -15.69 3.83
C TYR A 214 -8.99 -16.43 2.57
N ARG A 215 -8.13 -16.59 1.57
CA ARG A 215 -8.40 -17.28 0.30
C ARG A 215 -9.63 -16.73 -0.43
N CYS A 216 -9.80 -15.42 -0.40
CA CYS A 216 -10.85 -14.72 -1.13
C CYS A 216 -10.29 -13.43 -1.70
N ASP A 217 -10.84 -13.01 -2.84
CA ASP A 217 -10.42 -11.81 -3.54
C ASP A 217 -11.32 -10.63 -3.16
N LEU A 218 -10.71 -9.49 -2.80
CA LEU A 218 -11.40 -8.24 -2.49
C LEU A 218 -11.43 -7.27 -3.68
N THR A 219 -10.97 -7.69 -4.86
CA THR A 219 -10.94 -6.84 -6.06
C THR A 219 -12.34 -6.33 -6.40
N GLY A 220 -12.42 -5.02 -6.63
CA GLY A 220 -13.68 -4.34 -6.90
C GLY A 220 -14.40 -3.85 -5.64
N SER A 221 -13.87 -4.11 -4.44
CA SER A 221 -14.38 -3.47 -3.21
C SER A 221 -14.22 -1.96 -3.34
N TRP A 222 -15.26 -1.22 -2.96
CA TRP A 222 -15.29 0.23 -3.06
C TRP A 222 -15.09 0.85 -1.68
N ILE A 223 -14.10 1.72 -1.57
CA ILE A 223 -13.80 2.49 -0.37
C ILE A 223 -14.25 3.92 -0.60
N ASN A 224 -15.08 4.43 0.30
CA ASN A 224 -15.48 5.82 0.35
C ASN A 224 -15.18 6.40 1.74
N SER A 225 -14.75 7.66 1.80
CA SER A 225 -14.54 8.34 3.07
C SER A 225 -15.05 9.78 3.08
N SER A 226 -15.43 10.28 4.25
CA SER A 226 -15.75 11.69 4.44
C SER A 226 -14.52 12.60 4.28
N LYS A 227 -13.32 12.06 4.46
CA LYS A 227 -12.02 12.77 4.37
C LYS A 227 -11.07 12.06 3.41
N VAL A 228 -9.97 12.71 3.07
CA VAL A 228 -8.91 12.09 2.28
C VAL A 228 -8.30 10.93 3.08
N VAL A 229 -7.99 9.82 2.41
CA VAL A 229 -7.40 8.63 3.02
C VAL A 229 -6.35 8.03 2.09
N ALA A 230 -5.38 7.31 2.65
CA ALA A 230 -4.52 6.43 1.86
C ALA A 230 -5.08 5.01 1.88
N VAL A 231 -5.15 4.37 0.71
CA VAL A 231 -5.63 2.99 0.58
C VAL A 231 -4.50 2.12 0.03
N PHE A 232 -4.25 1.00 0.70
CA PHE A 232 -3.31 -0.02 0.28
C PHE A 232 -4.08 -1.32 0.12
N SER A 233 -3.83 -2.03 -0.98
CA SER A 233 -4.47 -3.32 -1.24
C SER A 233 -3.48 -4.28 -1.89
N GLY A 234 -3.59 -5.56 -1.56
CA GLY A 234 -2.71 -6.59 -2.09
C GLY A 234 -2.95 -7.95 -1.46
N GLY A 235 -1.93 -8.79 -1.50
CA GLY A 235 -1.88 -10.06 -0.78
C GLY A 235 -0.75 -10.07 0.24
N ASP A 236 -0.89 -10.88 1.29
CA ASP A 236 0.15 -11.07 2.30
C ASP A 236 1.31 -11.94 1.80
N PHE A 237 1.08 -12.83 0.82
CA PHE A 237 2.11 -13.69 0.25
C PHE A 237 1.69 -14.28 -1.10
N THR A 238 2.57 -14.16 -2.09
CA THR A 238 2.48 -14.87 -3.38
C THR A 238 3.79 -15.58 -3.63
N ARG A 239 3.74 -16.86 -4.04
CA ARG A 239 4.96 -17.62 -4.29
C ARG A 239 5.38 -17.42 -5.74
N VAL A 240 6.44 -16.65 -5.96
CA VAL A 240 7.09 -16.61 -7.27
C VAL A 240 7.96 -17.85 -7.41
N SER A 241 7.40 -18.92 -7.99
CA SER A 241 8.21 -20.06 -8.42
C SER A 241 8.90 -19.70 -9.74
N HIS A 242 10.22 -19.91 -9.84
CA HIS A 242 11.04 -19.68 -11.05
C HIS A 242 11.53 -18.24 -11.31
N LEU A 243 12.07 -17.56 -10.29
CA LEU A 243 13.12 -16.57 -10.57
C LEU A 243 14.40 -17.36 -10.86
N GLY A 244 14.67 -17.60 -12.14
CA GLY A 244 15.94 -18.21 -12.57
C GLY A 244 17.14 -17.35 -12.15
N PRO A 245 18.35 -17.94 -12.08
CA PRO A 245 19.58 -17.16 -12.00
C PRO A 245 19.74 -16.23 -13.21
#